data_AF-A0A8J3G6I8-F1
#
_entry.id   AF-A0A8J3G6I8-F1
#
_cell.length_a   1.000
_cell.length_b   1.000
_cell.length_c   1.000
_cell.angle_alpha   90.00
_cell.angle_beta   90.00
_cell.angle_gamma   90.00
#
_symmetry.space_group_name_H-M   'P 1'
#
loop_
_entity.id
_entity.type
_entity.pdbx_description
1 polymer ?
#
loop_
_entity_poly.entity_id
_entity_poly.type
_entity_poly.pdbx_seq_one_letter_code
_entity_poly.pdbx_strand_id
1 'polypeptide(L)'
;MLHVVLCLGENLFDNPKVIHERYQKVTMQENTLTPTFPMPMRGLLLLTGMYSFAWSAFFRYFGEDLLRWLSMEATAPDGLSARVFGTVGMLVGFVIFLSAFYPISWRYLILAGIVGKLVMISWFILAFIPTLDWNKRTIFHVVFSELLWLVPLTVILLRSLKVAKYIASLPEE
;
A
#
# COMPACT_ATOMS: atom_id res chain seq x y z
N MET A 1 -29.50 3.80 13.78
CA MET A 1 -28.05 3.49 13.80
C MET A 1 -27.74 2.02 13.48
N LEU A 2 -28.64 1.06 13.77
CA LEU A 2 -28.45 -0.37 13.45
C LEU A 2 -28.70 -0.73 11.95
N HIS A 3 -29.52 0.04 11.24
CA HIS A 3 -29.85 -0.23 9.83
C HIS A 3 -28.75 0.12 8.81
N VAL A 4 -27.81 1.00 9.17
CA VAL A 4 -26.71 1.41 8.28
C VAL A 4 -25.60 0.35 8.24
N VAL A 5 -25.53 -0.50 9.27
CA VAL A 5 -24.53 -1.59 9.37
C VAL A 5 -24.93 -2.81 8.53
N LEU A 6 -26.23 -3.03 8.30
CA LEU A 6 -26.72 -4.17 7.51
C LEU A 6 -26.62 -3.95 5.99
N CYS A 7 -26.89 -2.74 5.47
CA CYS A 7 -26.69 -2.43 4.04
C CYS A 7 -25.21 -2.41 3.60
N LEU A 8 -24.27 -2.30 4.55
CA LEU A 8 -22.83 -2.40 4.26
C LEU A 8 -22.32 -3.84 4.19
N GLY A 9 -23.12 -4.82 4.63
CA GLY A 9 -22.75 -6.24 4.69
C GLY A 9 -22.91 -7.01 3.38
N GLU A 10 -23.83 -6.61 2.50
CA GLU A 10 -24.09 -7.32 1.23
C GLU A 10 -23.05 -7.03 0.14
N ASN A 11 -22.39 -5.88 0.20
CA ASN A 11 -21.34 -5.50 -0.75
C ASN A 11 -19.94 -6.00 -0.36
N LEU A 12 -19.84 -6.83 0.68
CA LEU A 12 -18.56 -7.24 1.28
C LEU A 12 -17.82 -8.30 0.43
N PHE A 13 -18.55 -9.01 -0.45
CA PHE A 13 -18.03 -10.11 -1.28
C PHE A 13 -18.71 -10.19 -2.65
N ASP A 14 -18.88 -9.06 -3.35
CA ASP A 14 -19.25 -9.16 -4.77
C ASP A 14 -18.16 -9.92 -5.53
N ASN A 15 -18.57 -11.01 -6.18
CA ASN A 15 -17.67 -11.89 -6.91
C ASN A 15 -16.89 -11.08 -7.96
N PRO A 16 -15.55 -11.18 -8.01
CA PRO A 16 -14.72 -10.39 -8.93
C PRO A 16 -15.15 -10.55 -10.40
N LYS A 17 -15.77 -11.69 -10.77
CA LYS A 17 -16.33 -11.91 -12.11
C LYS A 17 -17.56 -11.04 -12.40
N VAL A 18 -18.46 -10.91 -11.44
CA VAL A 18 -19.70 -10.12 -11.57
C VAL A 18 -19.38 -8.63 -11.70
N ILE A 19 -18.38 -8.15 -10.95
CA ILE A 19 -17.91 -6.76 -11.05
C ILE A 19 -17.29 -6.51 -12.44
N HIS A 20 -16.52 -7.47 -12.97
CA HIS A 20 -15.94 -7.37 -14.31
C HIS A 20 -16.99 -7.35 -15.43
N GLU A 21 -18.03 -8.19 -15.35
CA GLU A 21 -19.13 -8.20 -16.32
C GLU A 21 -19.91 -6.88 -16.33
N ARG A 22 -20.25 -6.34 -15.14
CA ARG A 22 -20.93 -5.04 -15.05
C ARG A 22 -20.04 -3.92 -15.62
N TYR A 23 -18.73 -3.96 -15.38
CA TYR A 23 -17.79 -2.99 -15.92
C TYR A 23 -17.70 -3.04 -17.45
N GLN A 24 -17.68 -4.24 -18.03
CA GLN A 24 -17.58 -4.45 -19.47
C GLN A 24 -18.87 -4.05 -20.20
N LYS A 25 -20.04 -4.25 -19.57
CA LYS A 25 -21.34 -3.84 -20.13
C LYS A 25 -21.45 -2.31 -20.23
N VAL A 26 -20.93 -1.57 -19.26
CA VAL A 26 -20.90 -0.10 -19.26
C VAL A 26 -19.96 0.45 -20.35
N THR A 27 -18.85 -0.22 -20.66
CA THR A 27 -17.92 0.25 -21.70
C THR A 27 -18.42 0.15 -23.15
N MET A 28 -19.51 -0.60 -23.39
CA MET A 28 -20.12 -0.73 -24.74
C MET A 28 -21.09 0.43 -25.07
N GLN A 29 -21.46 1.25 -24.09
CA GLN A 29 -22.18 2.50 -24.29
C GLN A 29 -21.17 3.65 -24.19
N GLU A 30 -20.77 4.19 -25.33
CA GLU A 30 -19.83 5.30 -25.44
C GLU A 30 -20.37 6.53 -24.70
N ASN A 31 -19.90 6.74 -23.47
CA ASN A 31 -19.95 8.01 -22.76
C ASN A 31 -18.58 8.25 -22.14
N THR A 32 -17.89 9.27 -22.62
CA THR A 32 -16.53 9.73 -22.25
C THR A 32 -16.37 10.14 -20.77
N LEU A 33 -17.35 9.86 -19.92
CA LEU A 33 -17.48 10.32 -18.53
C LEU A 33 -17.42 9.19 -17.48
N THR A 34 -17.25 7.93 -17.87
CA THR A 34 -17.03 6.88 -16.86
C THR A 34 -15.62 7.01 -16.32
N PRO A 35 -15.41 7.17 -14.99
CA PRO A 35 -14.09 7.13 -14.40
C PRO A 35 -13.56 5.69 -14.51
N THR A 36 -12.95 5.36 -15.63
CA THR A 36 -12.27 4.08 -15.81
C THR A 36 -11.03 4.06 -14.94
N PHE A 37 -10.79 2.95 -14.24
CA PHE A 37 -9.54 2.77 -13.50
C PHE A 37 -8.45 2.42 -14.53
N PRO A 38 -7.55 3.36 -14.87
CA PRO A 38 -6.69 3.20 -16.03
C PRO A 38 -5.66 2.09 -15.76
N MET A 39 -5.39 1.27 -16.77
CA MET A 39 -4.48 0.11 -16.68
C MET A 39 -3.10 0.45 -16.06
N PRO A 40 -2.48 1.64 -16.33
CA PRO A 40 -1.22 2.05 -15.70
C PRO A 40 -1.26 2.18 -14.17
N MET A 41 -2.42 2.53 -13.58
CA MET A 41 -2.53 2.65 -12.12
C MET A 41 -2.40 1.29 -11.41
N ARG A 42 -2.79 0.20 -12.07
CA ARG A 42 -2.58 -1.16 -11.57
C ARG A 42 -1.10 -1.51 -11.57
N GLY A 43 -0.41 -1.23 -12.67
CA GLY A 43 1.03 -1.46 -12.80
C GLY A 43 1.85 -0.69 -11.76
N LEU A 44 1.45 0.54 -11.46
CA LEU A 44 2.12 1.35 -10.43
C LEU A 44 1.88 0.78 -9.02
N LEU A 45 0.71 0.21 -8.75
CA LEU A 45 0.41 -0.48 -7.50
C LEU A 45 1.21 -1.79 -7.35
N LEU A 46 1.39 -2.51 -8.45
CA LEU A 46 2.22 -3.69 -8.49
C LEU A 46 3.70 -3.35 -8.23
N LEU A 47 4.19 -2.28 -8.86
CA LEU A 47 5.56 -1.83 -8.72
C LEU A 47 5.86 -1.31 -7.30
N THR A 48 4.94 -0.55 -6.70
CA THR A 48 5.03 -0.13 -5.29
C THR A 48 5.10 -1.32 -4.34
N GLY A 49 4.25 -2.33 -4.54
CA GLY A 49 4.24 -3.55 -3.72
C GLY A 49 5.55 -4.34 -3.84
N MET A 50 6.00 -4.60 -5.06
CA MET A 50 7.27 -5.31 -5.32
C MET A 50 8.48 -4.56 -4.76
N TYR A 51 8.56 -3.26 -4.99
CA TYR A 51 9.64 -2.43 -4.46
C TYR A 51 9.66 -2.48 -2.91
N SER A 52 8.51 -2.30 -2.27
CA SER A 52 8.41 -2.34 -0.80
C SER A 52 8.79 -3.71 -0.24
N PHE A 53 8.39 -4.78 -0.91
CA PHE A 53 8.76 -6.14 -0.54
C PHE A 53 10.28 -6.37 -0.67
N ALA A 54 10.87 -5.99 -1.81
CA ALA A 54 12.30 -6.16 -2.06
C ALA A 54 13.15 -5.36 -1.07
N TRP A 55 12.75 -4.12 -0.77
CA TRP A 55 13.45 -3.28 0.20
C TRP A 55 13.36 -3.84 1.63
N SER A 56 12.21 -4.39 2.00
CA SER A 56 12.02 -5.01 3.31
C SER A 56 12.80 -6.33 3.43
N ALA A 57 12.88 -7.10 2.34
CA ALA A 57 13.74 -8.27 2.27
C ALA A 57 15.22 -7.89 2.41
N PHE A 58 15.63 -6.77 1.80
CA PHE A 58 16.97 -6.23 1.97
C PHE A 58 17.26 -5.89 3.44
N PHE A 59 16.33 -5.26 4.16
CA PHE A 59 16.44 -5.05 5.61
C PHE A 59 16.51 -6.35 6.43
N ARG A 60 15.80 -7.40 6.01
CA ARG A 60 15.81 -8.67 6.72
C ARG A 60 17.14 -9.42 6.60
N TYR A 61 17.74 -9.40 5.42
CA TYR A 61 18.95 -10.19 5.11
C TYR A 61 20.26 -9.40 5.27
N PHE A 62 20.26 -8.10 4.96
CA PHE A 62 21.42 -7.21 5.03
C PHE A 62 21.25 -6.12 6.08
N GLY A 63 20.34 -6.32 7.04
CA GLY A 63 19.96 -5.33 8.02
C GLY A 63 21.12 -4.83 8.87
N GLU A 64 22.01 -5.73 9.32
CA GLU A 64 23.15 -5.34 10.17
C GLU A 64 24.11 -4.42 9.43
N ASP A 65 24.51 -4.77 8.20
CA ASP A 65 25.38 -3.92 7.38
C ASP A 65 24.69 -2.62 6.96
N LEU A 66 23.38 -2.65 6.71
CA LEU A 66 22.60 -1.47 6.40
C LEU A 66 22.51 -0.52 7.59
N LEU A 67 22.28 -1.04 8.79
CA LEU A 67 22.25 -0.24 10.02
C LEU A 67 23.61 0.37 10.32
N ARG A 68 24.71 -0.37 10.12
CA ARG A 68 26.08 0.17 10.22
C ARG A 68 26.32 1.29 9.20
N TRP A 69 25.88 1.09 7.96
CA TRP A 69 25.98 2.12 6.93
C TRP A 69 25.16 3.36 7.26
N LEU A 70 23.99 3.19 7.89
CA LEU A 70 23.11 4.27 8.32
C LEU A 70 23.67 5.02 9.55
N SER A 71 24.22 4.31 10.54
CA SER A 71 24.75 4.91 11.78
C SER A 71 26.13 5.55 11.61
N MET A 72 26.85 5.25 10.53
CA MET A 72 28.25 5.66 10.32
C MET A 72 29.21 5.15 11.40
N GLU A 73 28.79 4.17 12.20
CA GLU A 73 29.61 3.55 13.23
C GLU A 73 30.24 2.25 12.73
N ALA A 74 31.40 1.90 13.31
CA ALA A 74 32.10 0.66 12.96
C ALA A 74 31.33 -0.59 13.46
N THR A 75 30.61 -0.45 14.56
CA THR A 75 29.81 -1.47 15.23
C THR A 75 28.32 -1.30 14.92
N ALA A 76 27.61 -2.41 14.73
CA ALA A 76 26.16 -2.36 14.58
C ALA A 76 25.53 -1.93 15.92
N PRO A 77 24.45 -1.12 15.90
CA PRO A 77 23.78 -0.74 17.13
C PRO A 77 23.16 -1.97 17.81
N ASP A 78 23.56 -2.24 19.05
CA ASP A 78 23.04 -3.35 19.83
C ASP A 78 21.56 -3.16 20.17
N GLY A 79 20.77 -4.24 20.04
CA GLY A 79 19.35 -4.26 20.42
C GLY A 79 18.34 -3.93 19.31
N LEU A 80 18.79 -3.56 18.10
CA LEU A 80 17.88 -3.33 16.97
C LEU A 80 17.69 -4.58 16.11
N SER A 81 16.49 -5.18 16.18
CA SER A 81 16.15 -6.30 15.32
C SER A 81 15.73 -5.84 13.92
N ALA A 82 16.73 -5.51 13.08
CA ALA A 82 16.52 -5.24 11.65
C ALA A 82 15.75 -6.37 10.94
N ARG A 83 15.95 -7.60 11.42
CA ARG A 83 15.28 -8.80 10.92
C ARG A 83 13.77 -8.75 11.12
N VAL A 84 13.29 -8.35 12.31
CA VAL A 84 11.86 -8.25 12.59
C VAL A 84 11.24 -7.13 11.76
N PHE A 85 11.90 -5.98 11.72
CA PHE A 85 11.46 -4.85 10.89
C PHE A 85 11.31 -5.25 9.41
N GLY A 86 12.34 -5.87 8.83
CA GLY A 86 12.29 -6.35 7.45
C GLY A 86 11.21 -7.41 7.21
N THR A 87 10.92 -8.28 8.19
CA THR A 87 9.85 -9.29 8.06
C THR A 87 8.47 -8.66 8.02
N VAL A 88 8.20 -7.72 8.91
CA VAL A 88 6.93 -6.98 8.94
C VAL A 88 6.77 -6.17 7.66
N GLY A 89 7.83 -5.50 7.21
CA GLY A 89 7.84 -4.78 5.93
C GLY A 89 7.55 -5.68 4.72
N MET A 90 8.09 -6.90 4.69
CA MET A 90 7.79 -7.87 3.63
C MET A 90 6.31 -8.24 3.61
N LEU A 91 5.68 -8.44 4.78
CA LEU A 91 4.24 -8.70 4.87
C LEU A 91 3.42 -7.52 4.35
N VAL A 92 3.77 -6.29 4.74
CA VAL A 92 3.10 -5.08 4.25
C VAL A 92 3.27 -4.93 2.74
N GLY A 93 4.48 -5.12 2.20
CA GLY A 93 4.76 -5.09 0.77
C GLY A 93 3.98 -6.15 0.00
N PHE A 94 3.84 -7.35 0.58
CA PHE A 94 3.04 -8.43 -0.01
C PHE A 94 1.54 -8.12 -0.01
N VAL A 95 1.00 -7.49 1.05
CA VAL A 95 -0.40 -7.03 1.08
C VAL A 95 -0.66 -5.97 0.01
N ILE A 96 0.25 -5.00 -0.15
CA ILE A 96 0.17 -3.99 -1.23
C ILE A 96 0.22 -4.67 -2.59
N PHE A 97 1.16 -5.61 -2.78
CA PHE A 97 1.28 -6.36 -4.03
C PHE A 97 0.00 -7.12 -4.37
N LEU A 98 -0.60 -7.85 -3.42
CA LEU A 98 -1.87 -8.54 -3.64
C LEU A 98 -2.99 -7.59 -4.04
N SER A 99 -3.06 -6.41 -3.43
CA SER A 99 -4.08 -5.41 -3.75
C SER A 99 -4.02 -4.90 -5.21
N ALA A 100 -2.90 -5.10 -5.91
CA ALA A 100 -2.73 -4.69 -7.30
C ALA A 100 -3.53 -5.55 -8.30
N PHE A 101 -3.88 -6.80 -7.95
CA PHE A 101 -4.66 -7.67 -8.82
C PHE A 101 -6.12 -7.22 -8.97
N TYR A 102 -6.75 -6.79 -7.86
CA TYR A 102 -8.14 -6.35 -7.83
C TYR A 102 -8.32 -5.03 -7.06
N PRO A 103 -7.78 -3.90 -7.55
CA PRO A 103 -7.72 -2.66 -6.78
C PRO A 103 -9.08 -2.03 -6.45
N ILE A 104 -10.13 -2.33 -7.23
CA ILE A 104 -11.49 -1.83 -7.00
C ILE A 104 -12.17 -2.62 -5.88
N SER A 105 -12.14 -3.95 -5.96
CA SER A 105 -12.75 -4.85 -4.97
C SER A 105 -11.95 -4.90 -3.67
N TRP A 106 -10.62 -4.80 -3.75
CA TRP A 106 -9.70 -4.94 -2.61
C TRP A 106 -9.16 -3.60 -2.10
N ARG A 107 -9.99 -2.54 -2.17
CA ARG A 107 -9.68 -1.20 -1.62
C ARG A 107 -9.23 -1.23 -0.15
N TYR A 108 -9.74 -2.17 0.64
CA TYR A 108 -9.34 -2.35 2.05
C TYR A 108 -7.91 -2.86 2.20
N LEU A 109 -7.40 -3.65 1.24
CA LEU A 109 -5.99 -4.07 1.22
C LEU A 109 -5.06 -2.92 0.87
N ILE A 110 -5.48 -2.03 -0.04
CA ILE A 110 -4.73 -0.79 -0.33
C ILE A 110 -4.65 0.09 0.93
N LEU A 111 -5.78 0.25 1.63
CA LEU A 111 -5.82 1.00 2.89
C LEU A 111 -4.93 0.34 3.97
N ALA A 112 -5.02 -0.98 4.13
CA ALA A 112 -4.16 -1.73 5.05
C ALA A 112 -2.67 -1.57 4.70
N GLY A 113 -2.32 -1.53 3.41
CA GLY A 113 -0.97 -1.26 2.93
C GLY A 113 -0.47 0.14 3.28
N ILE A 114 -1.32 1.16 3.11
CA ILE A 114 -1.01 2.55 3.50
C ILE A 114 -0.80 2.65 5.02
N VAL A 115 -1.71 2.08 5.82
CA VAL A 115 -1.58 2.04 7.28
C VAL A 115 -0.32 1.28 7.68
N GLY A 116 -0.03 0.15 7.04
CA GLY A 116 1.18 -0.62 7.27
C GLY A 116 2.45 0.20 7.02
N LYS A 117 2.50 0.97 5.93
CA LYS A 117 3.62 1.90 5.67
C LYS A 117 3.73 3.01 6.72
N LEU A 118 2.62 3.59 7.16
CA LEU A 118 2.64 4.58 8.24
C LEU A 118 3.18 3.99 9.55
N VAL A 119 2.75 2.79 9.92
CA VAL A 119 3.26 2.07 11.09
C VAL A 119 4.76 1.79 10.95
N MET A 120 5.23 1.39 9.77
CA MET A 120 6.66 1.17 9.50
C MET A 120 7.48 2.45 9.64
N ILE A 121 7.00 3.59 9.12
CA ILE A 121 7.64 4.90 9.29
C ILE A 121 7.70 5.26 10.78
N SER A 122 6.58 5.16 11.50
CA SER A 122 6.53 5.48 12.93
C SER A 122 7.45 4.58 13.74
N TRP A 123 7.48 3.27 13.46
CA TRP A 123 8.38 2.34 14.10
C TRP A 123 9.84 2.71 13.80
N PHE A 124 10.18 3.01 12.55
CA PHE A 124 11.53 3.43 12.20
C PHE A 124 11.95 4.70 12.97
N ILE A 125 11.08 5.70 13.06
CA ILE A 125 11.35 6.94 13.80
C ILE A 125 11.51 6.69 15.30
N LEU A 126 10.71 5.80 15.90
CA LEU A 126 10.73 5.60 17.35
C LEU A 126 11.79 4.61 17.83
N ALA A 127 12.09 3.57 17.04
CA ALA A 127 13.05 2.54 17.44
C ALA A 127 14.44 2.79 16.89
N PHE A 128 14.56 3.24 15.63
CA PHE A 128 15.85 3.31 14.94
C PHE A 128 16.50 4.69 15.06
N ILE A 129 15.74 5.78 14.90
CA ILE A 129 16.32 7.14 14.94
C ILE A 129 17.02 7.49 16.28
N PRO A 130 16.51 7.09 17.47
CA PRO A 130 17.22 7.40 18.72
C PRO A 130 18.61 6.77 18.82
N THR A 131 18.88 5.71 18.05
CA THR A 131 20.16 5.01 18.04
C THR A 131 21.03 5.35 16.82
N LEU A 132 20.42 5.75 15.71
CA LEU A 132 21.13 6.05 14.44
C LEU A 132 21.36 7.55 14.19
N ASP A 133 20.78 8.43 15.00
CA ASP A 133 20.73 9.88 14.81
C ASP A 133 20.09 10.33 13.48
N TRP A 134 19.74 11.62 13.43
CA TRP A 134 19.21 12.26 12.22
C TRP A 134 20.33 12.54 11.22
N ASN A 135 20.70 11.52 10.46
CA ASN A 135 21.67 11.63 9.37
C ASN A 135 21.00 11.78 8.00
N LYS A 136 21.71 12.37 7.02
CA LYS A 136 21.27 12.47 5.62
C LYS A 136 20.92 11.09 5.03
N ARG A 137 21.60 10.02 5.48
CA ARG A 137 21.37 8.63 5.08
C ARG A 137 20.05 8.08 5.63
N THR A 138 19.77 8.35 6.90
CA THR A 138 18.53 7.96 7.60
C THR A 138 17.32 8.67 6.97
N ILE A 139 17.45 9.95 6.64
CA ILE A 139 16.41 10.71 5.94
C ILE A 139 16.18 10.14 4.54
N PHE A 140 17.25 9.85 3.80
CA PHE A 140 17.15 9.23 2.46
C PHE A 140 16.40 7.90 2.52
N HIS A 141 16.71 7.06 3.50
CA HIS A 141 16.00 5.81 3.70
C HIS A 141 14.50 6.04 3.91
N VAL A 142 14.09 6.85 4.89
CA VAL A 142 12.66 7.07 5.20
C VAL A 142 11.92 7.68 4.00
N VAL A 143 12.51 8.68 3.34
CA VAL A 143 11.87 9.36 2.22
C VAL A 143 11.74 8.46 0.99
N PHE A 144 12.81 7.77 0.60
CA PHE A 144 12.84 7.02 -0.65
C PHE A 144 12.19 5.64 -0.53
N SER A 145 12.20 5.03 0.65
CA SER A 145 11.58 3.71 0.86
C SER A 145 10.10 3.79 1.22
N GLU A 146 9.71 4.78 2.03
CA GLU A 146 8.34 4.86 2.55
C GLU A 146 7.57 6.06 2.00
N LEU A 147 8.10 7.29 2.13
CA LEU A 147 7.34 8.52 1.84
C LEU A 147 7.03 8.71 0.35
N LEU A 148 8.01 8.45 -0.53
CA LEU A 148 7.86 8.58 -1.98
C LEU A 148 6.70 7.72 -2.51
N TRP A 149 6.53 6.53 -1.95
CA TRP A 149 5.54 5.55 -2.40
C TRP A 149 4.15 5.74 -1.77
N LEU A 150 4.06 6.48 -0.66
CA LEU A 150 2.77 6.84 -0.07
C LEU A 150 1.96 7.80 -0.95
N VAL A 151 2.63 8.71 -1.67
CA VAL A 151 1.98 9.66 -2.59
C VAL A 151 1.16 8.94 -3.67
N PRO A 152 1.74 8.05 -4.50
CA PRO A 152 0.97 7.35 -5.51
C PRO A 152 -0.10 6.42 -4.92
N LEU A 153 0.19 5.73 -3.81
CA LEU A 153 -0.81 4.87 -3.14
C LEU A 153 -2.04 5.66 -2.70
N THR A 154 -1.83 6.86 -2.16
CA THR A 154 -2.93 7.76 -1.74
C THR A 154 -3.76 8.19 -2.93
N VAL A 155 -3.14 8.59 -4.06
CA VAL A 155 -3.85 8.98 -5.28
C VAL A 155 -4.69 7.83 -5.83
N ILE A 156 -4.15 6.61 -5.82
CA ILE A 156 -4.86 5.41 -6.26
C ILE A 156 -6.07 5.11 -5.36
N LEU A 157 -5.90 5.18 -4.03
CA LEU A 157 -7.00 4.97 -3.08
C LEU A 157 -8.13 6.00 -3.29
N LEU A 158 -7.79 7.28 -3.49
CA LEU A 158 -8.80 8.31 -3.76
C LEU A 158 -9.57 8.03 -5.05
N ARG A 159 -8.88 7.55 -6.10
CA ARG A 159 -9.54 7.15 -7.35
C ARG A 159 -10.43 5.92 -7.17
N SER A 160 -10.00 4.89 -6.44
CA SER A 160 -10.82 3.71 -6.19
C SER A 160 -12.10 4.05 -5.41
N LEU A 161 -12.03 5.00 -4.47
CA LEU A 161 -13.21 5.49 -3.75
C LEU A 161 -14.18 6.26 -4.65
N LYS A 162 -13.68 7.09 -5.57
CA LYS A 162 -14.52 7.79 -6.55
C LYS A 162 -15.27 6.82 -7.46
N VAL A 163 -14.58 5.78 -7.95
CA VAL A 163 -15.18 4.76 -8.81
C VAL A 163 -16.23 3.94 -8.04
N ALA A 164 -15.95 3.56 -6.79
CA ALA A 164 -16.91 2.83 -5.96
C ALA A 164 -18.19 3.63 -5.71
N LYS A 165 -18.07 4.94 -5.43
CA LYS A 165 -19.23 5.83 -5.27
C LYS A 165 -20.04 5.97 -6.56
N TYR A 166 -19.35 6.06 -7.70
CA TYR A 166 -20.02 6.15 -9.00
C TYR A 166 -20.83 4.89 -9.31
N ILE A 167 -20.27 3.69 -9.11
CA ILE A 167 -20.98 2.43 -9.31
C ILE A 167 -22.21 2.34 -8.40
N ALA A 168 -22.11 2.77 -7.14
CA ALA A 168 -23.23 2.75 -6.20
C ALA A 168 -24.35 3.77 -6.53
N SER A 169 -24.06 4.77 -7.37
CA SER A 169 -25.05 5.78 -7.80
C SER A 169 -25.83 5.37 -9.05
N LEU A 170 -25.49 4.24 -9.68
CA LEU A 170 -26.21 3.73 -10.84
C LEU A 170 -27.53 3.09 -10.38
N PRO A 171 -28.68 3.38 -11.03
CA PRO A 171 -29.93 2.70 -10.74
C PRO A 171 -29.79 1.19 -11.05
N GLU A 172 -30.31 0.35 -10.16
CA GLU A 172 -30.47 -1.07 -10.43
C GLU A 172 -31.63 -1.23 -11.43
N GLU A 173 -31.31 -1.61 -12.67
CA GLU A 173 -32.31 -2.08 -13.65
C GLU A 173 -32.68 -3.54 -13.40
#